data_AF-A0A835T6S6-F1
#
_entry.id   AF-A0A835T6S6-F1
#
_cell.length_a   1.000
_cell.length_b   1.000
_cell.length_c   1.000
_cell.angle_alpha   90.00
_cell.angle_beta   90.00
_cell.angle_gamma   90.00
#
_symmetry.space_group_name_H-M   'P 1'
#
loop_
_entity.id
_entity.type
_entity.pdbx_description
1 polymer ?
#
loop_
_entity_poly.entity_id
_entity_poly.type
_entity_poly.pdbx_seq_one_letter_code
_entity_poly.pdbx_strand_id
1 'polypeptide(L)'
;MPERTADVAEQKRAAAEVIQGEGAANGGPDYSIVQRNLALELVRVTEAAALASGRWFGKGDKNAADQAAVDMMRKVLNSVAMDGVVVIGEGEKDEAPMLYCGERIGDGSMFPKVDIAVDPLDGTSLTAAGRNGAISVIAVAERGALFDPGPCMYMEKLAVGPQVDPESVSLDYSVRHNIKWVARALDKPVSDVTVLMLDRPRHADLIRQCREAGARIRLISDGDVAGAIEVAKAGGPVDMMMGIGGTPEGVIAACALKCMGGHIQGRLWPRDDKERAAALGRGYDLNKILLMDDLCKGDDVFFAATGVSDGDLLRGVRYHSGGASTNSIVMRCKSGTVRFIETYHKWTKPSVTNISLDEDSDGGGGKGGGGGGGGKGGSGGGHRYGGAPSGRGAGQRPPW
;
A
#
# COMPACT_ATOMS: atom_id res chain seq x y z
N MET A 1 64.70 8.05 -15.60
CA MET A 1 63.49 8.49 -14.86
C MET A 1 62.45 7.38 -14.87
N PRO A 2 62.42 6.52 -13.83
CA PRO A 2 61.41 5.47 -13.68
C PRO A 2 60.55 5.75 -12.43
N GLU A 3 59.55 6.63 -12.51
CA GLU A 3 58.68 6.95 -11.36
C GLU A 3 57.23 7.26 -11.79
N ARG A 4 56.61 6.41 -12.63
CA ARG A 4 55.17 6.55 -12.95
C ARG A 4 54.38 5.24 -13.07
N THR A 5 54.93 4.11 -12.62
CA THR A 5 54.22 2.80 -12.67
C THR A 5 53.88 2.21 -11.30
N ALA A 6 54.38 2.78 -10.20
CA ALA A 6 54.07 2.30 -8.85
C ALA A 6 52.71 2.80 -8.31
N ASP A 7 52.28 4.00 -8.71
CA ASP A 7 51.11 4.69 -8.16
C ASP A 7 49.75 4.08 -8.60
N VAL A 8 49.67 3.56 -9.84
CA VAL A 8 48.43 2.95 -10.36
C VAL A 8 48.15 1.57 -9.74
N ALA A 9 49.18 0.84 -9.32
CA ALA A 9 49.02 -0.47 -8.69
C ALA A 9 48.61 -0.35 -7.21
N GLU A 10 49.10 0.68 -6.52
CA GLU A 10 48.75 0.98 -5.14
C GLU A 10 47.33 1.59 -5.03
N GLN A 11 46.93 2.44 -5.97
CA GLN A 11 45.56 2.93 -6.09
C GLN A 11 44.54 1.83 -6.43
N LYS A 12 44.93 0.83 -7.24
CA LYS A 12 44.09 -0.35 -7.51
C LYS A 12 43.99 -1.30 -6.32
N ARG A 13 45.01 -1.38 -5.46
CA ARG A 13 44.96 -2.15 -4.20
C ARG A 13 44.11 -1.45 -3.15
N ALA A 14 44.23 -0.12 -3.01
CA ALA A 14 43.37 0.66 -2.13
C ALA A 14 41.89 0.63 -2.56
N ALA A 15 41.60 0.66 -3.87
CA ALA A 15 40.25 0.46 -4.38
C ALA A 15 39.73 -0.97 -4.16
N ALA A 16 40.60 -1.99 -4.22
CA ALA A 16 40.22 -3.38 -3.91
C ALA A 16 40.01 -3.63 -2.42
N GLU A 17 40.71 -2.93 -1.52
CA GLU A 17 40.53 -3.02 -0.07
C GLU A 17 39.30 -2.23 0.41
N VAL A 18 38.94 -1.11 -0.24
CA VAL A 18 37.67 -0.40 0.03
C VAL A 18 36.45 -1.23 -0.42
N ILE A 19 36.60 -2.08 -1.44
CA ILE A 19 35.56 -3.04 -1.87
C ILE A 19 35.44 -4.24 -0.90
N GLN A 20 36.44 -4.49 -0.05
CA GLN A 20 36.44 -5.58 0.94
C GLN A 20 35.99 -5.14 2.35
N GLY A 21 35.62 -3.86 2.50
CA GLY A 21 35.32 -3.22 3.77
C GLY A 21 33.85 -2.91 4.04
N GLU A 22 32.90 -3.65 3.46
CA GLU A 22 31.52 -3.74 3.96
C GLU A 22 30.89 -4.94 3.26
N GLY A 23 30.53 -5.96 4.04
CA GLY A 23 30.06 -7.23 3.51
C GLY A 23 28.76 -7.08 2.72
N ALA A 24 28.86 -6.92 1.40
CA ALA A 24 27.85 -7.39 0.48
C ALA A 24 27.89 -8.93 0.50
N ALA A 25 27.43 -9.51 1.62
CA ALA A 25 27.15 -10.92 1.66
C ALA A 25 26.01 -11.17 0.68
N ASN A 26 26.29 -11.92 -0.38
CA ASN A 26 25.30 -12.57 -1.25
C ASN A 26 24.46 -13.63 -0.47
N GLY A 27 24.14 -13.38 0.80
CA GLY A 27 23.30 -14.20 1.66
C GLY A 27 21.89 -13.62 1.68
N GLY A 28 20.89 -14.50 1.84
CA GLY A 28 19.50 -14.08 2.05
C GLY A 28 19.29 -13.25 3.34
N PRO A 29 18.04 -12.99 3.73
CA PRO A 29 17.75 -12.13 4.87
C PRO A 29 18.48 -12.56 6.15
N ASP A 30 19.13 -11.61 6.82
CA ASP A 30 19.77 -11.84 8.11
C ASP A 30 18.71 -11.89 9.22
N TYR A 31 18.56 -13.07 9.81
CA TYR A 31 17.64 -13.31 10.93
C TYR A 31 18.32 -13.23 12.30
N SER A 32 19.59 -12.81 12.37
CA SER A 32 20.28 -12.60 13.65
C SER A 32 19.63 -11.48 14.47
N ILE A 33 18.96 -10.53 13.81
CA ILE A 33 18.17 -9.46 14.43
C ILE A 33 16.74 -9.49 13.85
N VAL A 34 15.79 -10.05 14.60
CA VAL A 34 14.36 -10.06 14.22
C VAL A 34 13.64 -8.92 14.93
N GLN A 35 13.20 -7.92 14.18
CA GLN A 35 12.34 -6.84 14.67
C GLN A 35 10.87 -7.15 14.37
N ARG A 36 9.97 -6.66 15.23
CA ARG A 36 8.53 -6.67 14.94
C ARG A 36 8.28 -6.00 13.59
N ASN A 37 7.61 -6.70 12.69
CA ASN A 37 7.31 -6.18 11.37
C ASN A 37 5.89 -5.61 11.35
N LEU A 38 5.78 -4.29 11.52
CA LEU A 38 4.51 -3.57 11.51
C LEU A 38 3.72 -3.84 10.21
N ALA A 39 4.40 -4.03 9.07
CA ALA A 39 3.73 -4.29 7.80
C ALA A 39 2.83 -5.56 7.81
N LEU A 40 3.21 -6.59 8.58
CA LEU A 40 2.38 -7.80 8.71
C LEU A 40 1.13 -7.58 9.56
N GLU A 41 1.07 -6.53 10.36
CA GLU A 41 -0.16 -6.11 11.04
C GLU A 41 -1.00 -5.20 10.14
N LEU A 42 -0.34 -4.32 9.38
CA LEU A 42 -0.99 -3.41 8.41
C LEU A 42 -1.69 -4.16 7.27
N VAL A 43 -1.29 -5.38 6.92
CA VAL A 43 -2.04 -6.17 5.93
C VAL A 43 -3.48 -6.42 6.38
N ARG A 44 -3.71 -6.71 7.67
CA ARG A 44 -5.05 -6.96 8.21
C ARG A 44 -5.94 -5.72 8.13
N VAL A 45 -5.33 -4.53 8.19
CA VAL A 45 -6.02 -3.25 8.05
C VAL A 45 -6.60 -3.11 6.65
N THR A 46 -5.76 -3.28 5.62
CA THR A 46 -6.21 -3.17 4.22
C THR A 46 -7.11 -4.35 3.81
N GLU A 47 -6.89 -5.55 4.35
CA GLU A 47 -7.80 -6.69 4.14
C GLU A 47 -9.19 -6.43 4.70
N ALA A 48 -9.29 -5.88 5.92
CA ALA A 48 -10.58 -5.56 6.52
C ALA A 48 -11.33 -4.47 5.74
N ALA A 49 -10.61 -3.43 5.29
CA ALA A 49 -11.16 -2.39 4.43
C ALA A 49 -11.65 -2.97 3.09
N ALA A 50 -10.83 -3.79 2.43
CA ALA A 50 -11.18 -4.40 1.14
C ALA A 50 -12.37 -5.37 1.25
N LEU A 51 -12.44 -6.17 2.31
CA LEU A 51 -13.59 -7.06 2.58
C LEU A 51 -14.88 -6.27 2.86
N ALA A 52 -14.78 -5.04 3.37
CA ALA A 52 -15.93 -4.20 3.65
C ALA A 52 -16.42 -3.49 2.38
N SER A 53 -15.53 -2.79 1.68
CA SER A 53 -15.84 -2.08 0.43
C SER A 53 -16.15 -3.02 -0.73
N GLY A 54 -15.52 -4.20 -0.79
CA GLY A 54 -15.79 -5.20 -1.83
C GLY A 54 -17.24 -5.69 -1.85
N ARG A 55 -18.00 -5.55 -0.75
CA ARG A 55 -19.45 -5.84 -0.71
C ARG A 55 -20.29 -4.82 -1.47
N TRP A 56 -19.71 -3.69 -1.84
CA TRP A 56 -20.34 -2.61 -2.60
C TRP A 56 -19.98 -2.63 -4.07
N PHE A 57 -19.20 -3.62 -4.50
CA PHE A 57 -18.82 -3.80 -5.90
C PHE A 57 -20.05 -3.88 -6.81
N GLY A 58 -20.17 -2.93 -7.73
CA GLY A 58 -21.27 -2.84 -8.71
C GLY A 58 -22.61 -2.35 -8.16
N LYS A 59 -22.66 -1.81 -6.93
CA LYS A 59 -23.92 -1.34 -6.31
C LYS A 59 -24.28 0.12 -6.61
N GLY A 60 -23.44 0.85 -7.34
CA GLY A 60 -23.71 2.24 -7.73
C GLY A 60 -23.58 3.27 -6.61
N ASP A 61 -23.17 2.87 -5.40
CA ASP A 61 -23.01 3.77 -4.25
C ASP A 61 -21.53 3.85 -3.84
N LYS A 62 -20.85 4.88 -4.35
CA LYS A 62 -19.42 5.10 -4.07
C LYS A 62 -19.19 5.55 -2.63
N ASN A 63 -20.09 6.33 -2.06
CA ASN A 63 -19.91 6.90 -0.72
C ASN A 63 -20.08 5.81 0.33
N ALA A 64 -21.04 4.90 0.14
CA ALA A 64 -21.21 3.77 1.05
C ALA A 64 -20.09 2.73 0.93
N ALA A 65 -19.53 2.53 -0.28
CA ALA A 65 -18.35 1.70 -0.48
C ALA A 65 -17.14 2.25 0.28
N ASP A 66 -16.93 3.56 0.18
CA ASP A 66 -15.84 4.29 0.80
C ASP A 66 -15.96 4.29 2.33
N GLN A 67 -17.13 4.68 2.85
CA GLN A 67 -17.43 4.66 4.27
C GLN A 67 -17.20 3.28 4.89
N ALA A 68 -17.58 2.20 4.18
CA ALA A 68 -17.35 0.84 4.67
C ALA A 68 -15.85 0.51 4.78
N ALA A 69 -15.02 1.00 3.85
CA ALA A 69 -13.56 0.86 3.95
C ALA A 69 -13.00 1.67 5.13
N VAL A 70 -13.36 2.95 5.24
CA VAL A 70 -12.93 3.87 6.31
C VAL A 70 -13.22 3.28 7.69
N ASP A 71 -14.46 2.82 7.91
CA ASP A 71 -14.92 2.27 9.18
C ASP A 71 -14.06 1.08 9.62
N MET A 72 -13.82 0.14 8.69
CA MET A 72 -13.10 -1.09 8.99
C MET A 72 -11.59 -0.86 9.07
N MET A 73 -11.02 -0.01 8.22
CA MET A 73 -9.63 0.41 8.29
C MET A 73 -9.33 1.02 9.66
N ARG A 74 -10.10 2.04 10.05
CA ARG A 74 -9.93 2.74 11.34
C ARG A 74 -10.11 1.79 12.52
N LYS A 75 -11.12 0.92 12.49
CA LYS A 75 -11.38 -0.06 13.55
C LYS A 75 -10.18 -0.98 13.78
N VAL A 76 -9.57 -1.50 12.72
CA VAL A 76 -8.42 -2.40 12.85
C VAL A 76 -7.17 -1.63 13.25
N LEU A 77 -6.96 -0.43 12.71
CA LEU A 77 -5.82 0.41 13.08
C LEU A 77 -5.76 0.75 14.57
N ASN A 78 -6.91 0.95 15.22
CA ASN A 78 -6.98 1.19 16.66
C ASN A 78 -6.52 -0.01 17.52
N SER A 79 -6.31 -1.19 16.92
CA SER A 79 -5.75 -2.37 17.60
C SER A 79 -4.25 -2.56 17.37
N VAL A 80 -3.63 -1.74 16.53
CA VAL A 80 -2.21 -1.85 16.18
C VAL A 80 -1.38 -1.15 17.25
N ALA A 81 -0.38 -1.85 17.81
CA ALA A 81 0.50 -1.29 18.82
C ALA A 81 1.49 -0.26 18.24
N MET A 82 1.10 1.03 18.28
CA MET A 82 1.84 2.22 17.81
C MET A 82 1.25 3.55 18.35
N ASP A 83 2.03 4.64 18.31
CA ASP A 83 1.56 6.04 18.40
C ASP A 83 1.53 6.63 16.99
N GLY A 84 0.41 6.45 16.29
CA GLY A 84 0.22 6.90 14.92
C GLY A 84 -0.45 8.27 14.83
N VAL A 85 -0.02 9.07 13.85
CA VAL A 85 -0.74 10.28 13.41
C VAL A 85 -1.06 10.16 11.93
N VAL A 86 -2.32 10.36 11.56
CA VAL A 86 -2.75 10.42 10.17
C VAL A 86 -2.25 11.73 9.56
N VAL A 87 -1.29 11.64 8.64
CA VAL A 87 -0.79 12.79 7.85
C VAL A 87 -1.58 12.91 6.55
N ILE A 88 -1.99 11.78 5.99
CA ILE A 88 -2.81 11.69 4.79
C ILE A 88 -3.98 10.75 5.09
N GLY A 89 -5.21 11.23 4.88
CA GLY A 89 -6.41 10.40 4.99
C GLY A 89 -7.59 11.01 4.24
N GLU A 90 -8.81 10.83 4.77
CA GLU A 90 -10.07 11.18 4.09
C GLU A 90 -10.29 12.69 3.88
N GLY A 91 -9.53 13.53 4.60
CA GLY A 91 -9.60 14.97 4.49
C GLY A 91 -9.30 15.68 5.81
N GLU A 92 -9.64 16.96 5.87
CA GLU A 92 -9.50 17.75 7.09
C GLU A 92 -10.55 17.37 8.14
N LYS A 93 -10.28 17.65 9.41
CA LYS A 93 -11.15 17.26 10.54
C LYS A 93 -12.60 17.76 10.42
N ASP A 94 -12.80 18.92 9.80
CA ASP A 94 -14.13 19.51 9.63
C ASP A 94 -14.91 18.86 8.47
N GLU A 95 -14.22 18.12 7.59
CA GLU A 95 -14.78 17.50 6.38
C GLU A 95 -14.89 15.97 6.52
N ALA A 96 -14.01 15.34 7.30
CA ALA A 96 -13.94 13.90 7.50
C ALA A 96 -14.10 13.53 9.00
N PRO A 97 -15.12 12.74 9.37
CA PRO A 97 -15.34 12.36 10.77
C PRO A 97 -14.33 11.31 11.28
N MET A 98 -13.62 10.63 10.37
CA MET A 98 -12.71 9.52 10.64
C MET A 98 -11.55 9.57 9.65
N LEU A 99 -10.37 9.13 10.09
CA LEU A 99 -9.12 9.15 9.32
C LEU A 99 -8.80 10.55 8.79
N TYR A 100 -9.09 11.58 9.58
CA TYR A 100 -8.81 12.96 9.21
C TYR A 100 -7.34 13.32 9.47
N CYS A 101 -6.82 14.30 8.73
CA CYS A 101 -5.46 14.83 8.92
C CYS A 101 -5.24 15.32 10.37
N GLY A 102 -4.29 14.70 11.06
CA GLY A 102 -3.98 14.93 12.47
C GLY A 102 -4.67 13.98 13.46
N GLU A 103 -5.50 13.04 13.00
CA GLU A 103 -6.08 12.03 13.89
C GLU A 103 -4.98 11.15 14.52
N ARG A 104 -5.06 10.95 15.84
CA ARG A 104 -4.18 10.01 16.56
C ARG A 104 -4.82 8.62 16.57
N ILE A 105 -4.07 7.62 16.11
CA ILE A 105 -4.54 6.24 15.95
C ILE A 105 -3.50 5.24 16.45
N GLY A 106 -3.99 4.12 16.97
CA GLY A 106 -3.20 3.03 17.56
C GLY A 106 -3.87 2.53 18.84
N ASP A 107 -3.28 1.53 19.48
CA ASP A 107 -3.80 0.93 20.72
C ASP A 107 -3.50 1.75 22.00
N GLY A 108 -2.88 2.92 21.86
CA GLY A 108 -2.41 3.75 22.98
C GLY A 108 -0.96 3.51 23.38
N SER A 109 -0.24 2.62 22.70
CA SER A 109 1.21 2.46 22.84
C SER A 109 1.93 3.79 22.63
N MET A 110 2.97 4.05 23.43
CA MET A 110 3.79 5.27 23.27
C MET A 110 4.78 5.19 22.10
N PHE A 111 5.08 3.98 21.62
CA PHE A 111 6.04 3.71 20.55
C PHE A 111 5.60 2.50 19.71
N PRO A 112 6.03 2.41 18.43
CA PRO A 112 6.78 3.43 17.70
C PRO A 112 5.91 4.67 17.38
N LYS A 113 6.55 5.85 17.28
CA LYS A 113 5.89 7.07 16.82
C LYS A 113 5.97 7.15 15.31
N VAL A 114 4.81 7.11 14.67
CA VAL A 114 4.72 6.99 13.22
C VAL A 114 3.81 8.04 12.60
N ASP A 115 4.07 8.34 11.34
CA ASP A 115 3.14 8.99 10.43
C ASP A 115 2.41 7.93 9.62
N ILE A 116 1.13 8.17 9.35
CA ILE A 116 0.24 7.27 8.62
C ILE A 116 -0.31 8.01 7.40
N ALA A 117 -0.20 7.38 6.24
CA ALA A 117 -0.94 7.75 5.03
C ALA A 117 -1.89 6.61 4.67
N VAL A 118 -3.18 6.91 4.56
CA VAL A 118 -4.20 5.93 4.20
C VAL A 118 -4.97 6.39 2.96
N ASP A 119 -5.30 5.40 2.14
CA ASP A 119 -6.35 5.50 1.13
C ASP A 119 -7.24 4.26 1.30
N PRO A 120 -8.30 4.36 2.14
CA PRO A 120 -9.18 3.25 2.43
C PRO A 120 -9.75 2.59 1.18
N LEU A 121 -10.05 3.38 0.14
CA LEU A 121 -10.58 2.89 -1.13
C LEU A 121 -10.11 3.73 -2.33
N ASP A 122 -8.92 3.42 -2.83
CA ASP A 122 -8.44 3.93 -4.11
C ASP A 122 -9.30 3.33 -5.22
N GLY A 123 -10.15 4.16 -5.85
CA GLY A 123 -11.14 3.73 -6.82
C GLY A 123 -12.55 3.53 -6.26
N THR A 124 -13.05 4.45 -5.43
CA THR A 124 -14.48 4.48 -5.00
C THR A 124 -15.45 4.39 -6.20
N SER A 125 -15.17 5.14 -7.26
CA SER A 125 -15.96 5.11 -8.51
C SER A 125 -15.84 3.77 -9.26
N LEU A 126 -14.66 3.15 -9.25
CA LEU A 126 -14.44 1.82 -9.82
C LEU A 126 -15.29 0.79 -9.08
N THR A 127 -15.23 0.80 -7.75
CA THR A 127 -15.98 -0.12 -6.90
C THR A 127 -17.47 0.03 -7.11
N ALA A 128 -18.01 1.26 -7.05
CA ALA A 128 -19.43 1.51 -7.27
C ALA A 128 -19.90 1.04 -8.65
N ALA A 129 -19.09 1.25 -9.69
CA ALA A 129 -19.39 0.86 -11.07
C ALA A 129 -19.13 -0.62 -11.39
N GLY A 130 -18.58 -1.40 -10.45
CA GLY A 130 -18.23 -2.81 -10.69
C GLY A 130 -17.06 -2.95 -11.67
N ARG A 131 -16.10 -2.03 -11.62
CA ARG A 131 -14.92 -1.99 -12.49
C ARG A 131 -13.65 -2.40 -11.78
N ASN A 132 -12.73 -2.92 -12.58
CA ASN A 132 -11.41 -3.37 -12.18
C ASN A 132 -10.50 -2.21 -11.72
N GLY A 133 -9.52 -2.53 -10.88
CA GLY A 133 -8.44 -1.63 -10.47
C GLY A 133 -8.55 -1.02 -9.07
N ALA A 134 -9.61 -1.31 -8.29
CA ALA A 134 -9.76 -0.73 -6.96
C ALA A 134 -8.91 -1.47 -5.92
N ILE A 135 -8.21 -0.73 -5.06
CA ILE A 135 -7.39 -1.26 -3.98
C ILE A 135 -7.62 -0.48 -2.68
N SER A 136 -7.28 -1.09 -1.54
CA SER A 136 -7.20 -0.40 -0.25
C SER A 136 -5.74 -0.32 0.17
N VAL A 137 -5.27 0.85 0.64
CA VAL A 137 -3.85 1.13 0.81
C VAL A 137 -3.54 1.80 2.14
N ILE A 138 -2.39 1.44 2.70
CA ILE A 138 -1.78 2.15 3.83
C ILE A 138 -0.26 2.19 3.69
N ALA A 139 0.32 3.34 4.01
CA ALA A 139 1.74 3.54 4.22
C ALA A 139 2.01 4.10 5.62
N VAL A 140 3.10 3.65 6.24
CA VAL A 140 3.54 4.08 7.56
C VAL A 140 5.03 4.36 7.52
N ALA A 141 5.45 5.50 8.06
CA ALA A 141 6.86 5.88 8.17
C ALA A 141 7.12 6.51 9.54
N GLU A 142 8.38 6.83 9.85
CA GLU A 142 8.73 7.54 11.07
C GLU A 142 7.97 8.88 11.19
N ARG A 143 7.71 9.32 12.42
CA ARG A 143 7.04 10.60 12.68
C ARG A 143 7.75 11.76 11.96
N GLY A 144 6.97 12.56 11.23
CA GLY A 144 7.44 13.70 10.45
C GLY A 144 8.13 13.34 9.13
N ALA A 145 8.07 12.07 8.69
CA ALA A 145 8.73 11.58 7.49
C ALA A 145 7.89 11.72 6.22
N LEU A 146 6.56 11.80 6.35
CA LEU A 146 5.66 11.93 5.20
C LEU A 146 5.48 13.40 4.83
N PHE A 147 5.48 13.69 3.52
CA PHE A 147 5.15 15.01 3.01
C PHE A 147 3.69 15.35 3.28
N ASP A 148 3.44 16.52 3.86
CA ASP A 148 2.10 17.08 4.05
C ASP A 148 1.63 17.71 2.72
N PRO A 149 0.59 17.16 2.07
CA PRO A 149 0.03 17.72 0.82
C PRO A 149 -0.47 19.16 0.96
N GLY A 150 -0.81 19.57 2.19
CA GLY A 150 -1.37 20.86 2.49
C GLY A 150 -2.61 21.16 1.65
N PRO A 151 -2.77 22.37 1.11
CA PRO A 151 -3.95 22.76 0.34
C PRO A 151 -3.94 22.26 -1.11
N CYS A 152 -2.84 21.67 -1.59
CA CYS A 152 -2.68 21.25 -2.98
C CYS A 152 -3.07 19.78 -3.14
N MET A 153 -4.33 19.55 -3.52
CA MET A 153 -4.87 18.20 -3.69
C MET A 153 -4.32 17.46 -4.93
N TYR A 154 -3.69 18.15 -5.88
CA TYR A 154 -3.15 17.56 -7.11
C TYR A 154 -1.65 17.85 -7.28
N MET A 155 -0.97 16.91 -7.93
CA MET A 155 0.41 17.06 -8.36
C MET A 155 0.66 16.37 -9.71
N GLU A 156 1.59 16.93 -10.49
CA GLU A 156 2.24 16.21 -11.59
C GLU A 156 3.13 15.12 -11.01
N LYS A 157 3.14 13.95 -11.66
CA LYS A 157 3.86 12.76 -11.24
C LYS A 157 4.65 12.20 -12.42
N LEU A 158 5.86 11.75 -12.15
CA LEU A 158 6.65 10.88 -13.02
C LEU A 158 7.20 9.75 -12.16
N ALA A 159 6.85 8.50 -12.47
CA ALA A 159 7.38 7.34 -11.76
C ALA A 159 8.01 6.34 -12.73
N VAL A 160 9.13 5.75 -12.31
CA VAL A 160 9.92 4.77 -13.08
C VAL A 160 10.44 3.66 -12.16
N GLY A 161 10.66 2.47 -12.73
CA GLY A 161 11.18 1.32 -12.01
C GLY A 161 12.69 1.43 -11.66
N PRO A 162 13.21 0.48 -10.88
CA PRO A 162 14.59 0.50 -10.37
C PRO A 162 15.68 0.38 -11.44
N GLN A 163 15.32 -0.01 -12.67
CA GLN A 163 16.26 -0.10 -13.79
C GLN A 163 16.61 1.26 -14.39
N VAL A 164 15.80 2.30 -14.12
CA VAL A 164 15.96 3.63 -14.69
C VAL A 164 16.72 4.52 -13.71
N ASP A 165 17.83 5.09 -14.17
CA ASP A 165 18.59 6.08 -13.40
C ASP A 165 17.71 7.33 -13.15
N PRO A 166 17.47 7.72 -11.88
CA PRO A 166 16.62 8.86 -11.54
C PRO A 166 17.13 10.18 -12.11
N GLU A 167 18.43 10.32 -12.36
CA GLU A 167 19.00 11.54 -12.95
C GLU A 167 18.76 11.63 -14.46
N SER A 168 18.38 10.51 -15.10
CA SER A 168 18.11 10.45 -16.54
C SER A 168 16.69 10.87 -16.94
N VAL A 169 15.80 11.04 -15.96
CA VAL A 169 14.39 11.41 -16.17
C VAL A 169 14.02 12.62 -15.31
N SER A 170 13.17 13.49 -15.84
CA SER A 170 12.71 14.67 -15.08
C SER A 170 11.35 15.17 -15.55
N LEU A 171 10.55 15.70 -14.63
CA LEU A 171 9.36 16.50 -14.95
C LEU A 171 9.69 17.75 -15.79
N ASP A 172 10.92 18.26 -15.75
CA ASP A 172 11.38 19.37 -16.59
C ASP A 172 11.80 18.94 -18.00
N TYR A 173 11.93 17.64 -18.25
CA TYR A 173 12.29 17.13 -19.56
C TYR A 173 11.06 16.90 -20.42
N SER A 174 11.25 17.03 -21.75
CA SER A 174 10.19 16.68 -22.69
C SER A 174 9.75 15.22 -22.52
N VAL A 175 8.47 14.94 -22.76
CA VAL A 175 7.91 13.57 -22.71
C VAL A 175 8.71 12.59 -23.58
N ARG A 176 9.11 13.02 -24.79
CA ARG A 176 9.96 12.23 -25.71
C ARG A 176 11.30 11.87 -25.09
N HIS A 177 11.92 12.78 -24.34
CA HIS A 177 13.21 12.54 -23.69
C HIS A 177 13.08 11.48 -22.59
N ASN A 178 12.11 11.63 -21.69
CA ASN A 178 11.86 10.67 -20.61
C ASN A 178 11.57 9.27 -21.17
N ILE A 179 10.68 9.16 -22.16
CA ILE A 179 10.36 7.89 -22.82
C ILE A 179 11.61 7.23 -23.44
N LYS A 180 12.46 8.02 -24.12
CA LYS A 180 13.68 7.50 -24.75
C LYS A 180 14.67 6.95 -23.72
N TRP A 181 14.80 7.60 -22.56
CA TRP A 181 15.67 7.13 -21.49
C TRP A 181 15.14 5.89 -20.81
N VAL A 182 13.83 5.83 -20.54
CA VAL A 182 13.18 4.61 -20.05
C VAL A 182 13.39 3.45 -21.04
N ALA A 183 13.19 3.69 -22.35
CA ALA A 183 13.44 2.68 -23.38
C ALA A 183 14.90 2.16 -23.35
N ARG A 184 15.87 3.07 -23.22
CA ARG A 184 17.29 2.74 -23.15
C ARG A 184 17.65 1.95 -21.89
N ALA A 185 17.13 2.35 -20.72
CA ALA A 185 17.36 1.68 -19.45
C ALA A 185 16.79 0.25 -19.43
N LEU A 186 15.67 0.03 -20.12
CA LEU A 186 15.01 -1.26 -20.24
C LEU A 186 15.45 -2.08 -21.46
N ASP A 187 16.46 -1.62 -22.21
CA ASP A 187 16.99 -2.25 -23.42
C ASP A 187 15.89 -2.67 -24.43
N LYS A 188 14.98 -1.75 -24.74
CA LYS A 188 13.87 -2.02 -25.66
C LYS A 188 13.54 -0.84 -26.57
N PRO A 189 12.91 -1.07 -27.73
CA PRO A 189 12.54 0.03 -28.61
C PRO A 189 11.46 0.90 -27.95
N VAL A 190 11.43 2.19 -28.32
CA VAL A 190 10.43 3.16 -27.81
C VAL A 190 8.98 2.68 -28.06
N SER A 191 8.73 1.95 -29.15
CA SER A 191 7.43 1.35 -29.47
C SER A 191 6.93 0.35 -28.43
N ASP A 192 7.83 -0.20 -27.62
CA ASP A 192 7.51 -1.21 -26.62
C ASP A 192 7.44 -0.62 -25.21
N VAL A 193 7.74 0.68 -25.05
CA VAL A 193 7.51 1.42 -23.79
C VAL A 193 6.03 1.71 -23.64
N THR A 194 5.47 1.35 -22.48
CA THR A 194 4.09 1.62 -22.09
C THR A 194 4.05 2.64 -20.97
N VAL A 195 3.45 3.81 -21.26
CA VAL A 195 3.22 4.89 -20.29
C VAL A 195 1.83 4.75 -19.68
N LEU A 196 1.73 4.61 -18.36
CA LEU A 196 0.47 4.64 -17.64
C LEU A 196 0.11 6.07 -17.25
N MET A 197 -1.16 6.44 -17.43
CA MET A 197 -1.71 7.72 -16.98
C MET A 197 -3.22 7.66 -16.78
N LEU A 198 -3.77 8.57 -15.98
CA LEU A 198 -5.22 8.72 -15.81
C LEU A 198 -5.87 9.21 -17.11
N ASP A 199 -7.02 8.65 -17.48
CA ASP A 199 -7.85 9.13 -18.58
C ASP A 199 -8.62 10.38 -18.14
N ARG A 200 -8.07 11.55 -18.43
CA ARG A 200 -8.62 12.84 -18.03
C ARG A 200 -8.41 13.87 -19.15
N PRO A 201 -9.34 14.82 -19.33
CA PRO A 201 -9.17 15.91 -20.29
C PRO A 201 -7.86 16.70 -20.11
N ARG A 202 -7.43 16.90 -18.86
CA ARG A 202 -6.15 17.56 -18.53
C ARG A 202 -4.90 16.83 -19.05
N HIS A 203 -5.01 15.56 -19.44
CA HIS A 203 -3.90 14.77 -20.01
C HIS A 203 -3.93 14.68 -21.53
N ALA A 204 -4.85 15.37 -22.23
CA ALA A 204 -4.96 15.28 -23.68
C ALA A 204 -3.64 15.61 -24.40
N ASP A 205 -2.92 16.63 -23.92
CA ASP A 205 -1.63 17.00 -24.50
C ASP A 205 -0.53 15.98 -24.17
N LEU A 206 -0.46 15.47 -22.93
CA LEU A 206 0.45 14.41 -22.54
C LEU A 206 0.24 13.14 -23.40
N ILE A 207 -1.02 12.74 -23.60
CA ILE A 207 -1.40 11.60 -24.45
C ILE A 207 -0.89 11.82 -25.88
N ARG A 208 -1.10 13.02 -26.44
CA ARG A 208 -0.59 13.39 -27.77
C ARG A 208 0.94 13.26 -27.84
N GLN A 209 1.65 13.85 -26.87
CA GLN A 209 3.11 13.80 -26.82
C GLN A 209 3.66 12.38 -26.69
N CYS A 210 3.04 11.51 -25.88
CA CYS A 210 3.42 10.09 -25.78
C CYS A 210 3.24 9.35 -27.11
N ARG A 211 2.12 9.58 -27.81
CA ARG A 211 1.85 8.99 -29.13
C ARG A 211 2.86 9.46 -30.17
N GLU A 212 3.20 10.74 -30.19
CA GLU A 212 4.20 11.32 -31.09
C GLU A 212 5.63 10.82 -30.78
N ALA A 213 5.92 10.53 -29.51
CA ALA A 213 7.17 9.90 -29.11
C ALA A 213 7.27 8.45 -29.62
N GLY A 214 6.13 7.81 -29.91
CA GLY A 214 6.03 6.44 -30.40
C GLY A 214 5.76 5.40 -29.32
N ALA A 215 5.50 5.82 -28.08
CA ALA A 215 5.20 4.91 -26.98
C ALA A 215 3.75 4.43 -27.00
N ARG A 216 3.51 3.28 -26.35
CA ARG A 216 2.19 2.79 -26.01
C ARG A 216 1.66 3.52 -24.78
N ILE A 217 0.34 3.58 -24.64
CA ILE A 217 -0.31 4.23 -23.50
C ILE A 217 -1.28 3.24 -22.86
N ARG A 218 -1.23 3.15 -21.53
CA ARG A 218 -2.25 2.49 -20.71
C ARG A 218 -3.05 3.56 -19.97
N LEU A 219 -4.30 3.75 -20.39
CA LEU A 219 -5.22 4.66 -19.75
C LEU A 219 -5.98 3.95 -18.64
N ILE A 220 -5.98 4.53 -17.45
CA ILE A 220 -6.77 4.07 -16.30
C ILE A 220 -7.79 5.15 -15.91
N SER A 221 -8.99 4.77 -15.49
CA SER A 221 -9.97 5.79 -15.06
C SER A 221 -9.62 6.31 -13.68
N ASP A 222 -9.18 5.48 -12.74
CA ASP A 222 -8.82 5.85 -11.37
C ASP A 222 -7.69 4.90 -10.92
N GLY A 223 -7.05 5.18 -9.78
CA GLY A 223 -6.06 4.27 -9.22
C GLY A 223 -4.61 4.48 -9.67
N ASP A 224 -4.07 5.68 -9.51
CA ASP A 224 -2.68 5.94 -9.89
C ASP A 224 -1.64 5.48 -8.85
N VAL A 225 -2.06 5.09 -7.63
CA VAL A 225 -1.19 4.40 -6.66
C VAL A 225 -0.78 3.03 -7.19
N ALA A 226 -1.77 2.20 -7.59
CA ALA A 226 -1.51 0.88 -8.17
C ALA A 226 -0.65 0.99 -9.44
N GLY A 227 -0.94 1.98 -10.27
CA GLY A 227 -0.18 2.26 -11.49
C GLY A 227 1.27 2.62 -11.23
N ALA A 228 1.54 3.43 -10.20
CA ALA A 228 2.91 3.75 -9.78
C ALA A 228 3.66 2.53 -9.26
N ILE A 229 3.00 1.62 -8.54
CA ILE A 229 3.65 0.41 -7.99
C ILE A 229 4.02 -0.56 -9.12
N GLU A 230 3.17 -0.70 -10.14
CA GLU A 230 3.41 -1.60 -11.28
C GLU A 230 4.69 -1.26 -12.05
N VAL A 231 5.13 0.02 -12.07
CA VAL A 231 6.37 0.40 -12.79
C VAL A 231 7.64 -0.21 -12.18
N ALA A 232 7.60 -0.57 -10.89
CA ALA A 232 8.73 -1.19 -10.20
C ALA A 232 8.80 -2.72 -10.39
N LYS A 233 7.77 -3.32 -10.98
CA LYS A 233 7.69 -4.76 -11.19
C LYS A 233 8.47 -5.15 -12.45
N ALA A 234 9.53 -5.93 -12.26
CA ALA A 234 10.28 -6.48 -13.39
C ALA A 234 9.36 -7.29 -14.32
N GLY A 235 9.35 -6.95 -15.62
CA GLY A 235 8.46 -7.59 -16.60
C GLY A 235 6.97 -7.22 -16.45
N GLY A 236 6.66 -6.17 -15.69
CA GLY A 236 5.31 -5.63 -15.57
C GLY A 236 4.75 -5.09 -16.90
N PRO A 237 3.42 -4.85 -16.98
CA PRO A 237 2.76 -4.36 -18.18
C PRO A 237 2.97 -2.86 -18.44
N VAL A 238 3.67 -2.16 -17.54
CA VAL A 238 3.88 -0.70 -17.55
C VAL A 238 5.34 -0.42 -17.21
N ASP A 239 5.93 0.58 -17.89
CA ASP A 239 7.36 0.92 -17.75
C ASP A 239 7.59 2.24 -17.05
N MET A 240 6.61 3.15 -17.17
CA MET A 240 6.64 4.45 -16.52
C MET A 240 5.22 4.97 -16.33
N MET A 241 5.04 5.82 -15.33
CA MET A 241 3.80 6.56 -15.10
C MET A 241 4.08 8.06 -15.29
N MET A 242 3.17 8.77 -15.96
CA MET A 242 3.20 10.22 -16.08
C MET A 242 1.81 10.82 -15.94
N GLY A 243 1.73 12.05 -15.40
CA GLY A 243 0.51 12.86 -15.43
C GLY A 243 0.15 13.47 -14.09
N ILE A 244 -1.01 14.12 -14.05
CA ILE A 244 -1.54 14.82 -12.87
C ILE A 244 -2.58 13.94 -12.17
N GLY A 245 -2.28 13.63 -10.90
CA GLY A 245 -3.14 12.88 -9.99
C GLY A 245 -3.13 13.49 -8.60
N GLY A 246 -3.75 12.83 -7.63
CA GLY A 246 -3.83 13.39 -6.28
C GLY A 246 -2.48 13.42 -5.57
N THR A 247 -2.19 14.50 -4.84
CA THR A 247 -0.94 14.64 -4.06
C THR A 247 -0.82 13.56 -2.97
N PRO A 248 -1.87 13.26 -2.18
CA PRO A 248 -1.89 12.14 -1.23
C PRO A 248 -1.37 10.82 -1.82
N GLU A 249 -1.91 10.43 -2.97
CA GLU A 249 -1.58 9.21 -3.70
C GLU A 249 -0.14 9.22 -4.20
N GLY A 250 0.40 10.40 -4.53
CA GLY A 250 1.82 10.56 -4.88
C GLY A 250 2.77 10.25 -3.71
N VAL A 251 2.41 10.67 -2.50
CA VAL A 251 3.18 10.36 -1.28
C VAL A 251 3.10 8.87 -0.95
N ILE A 252 1.90 8.28 -1.03
CA ILE A 252 1.69 6.84 -0.83
C ILE A 252 2.48 6.01 -1.85
N ALA A 253 2.46 6.42 -3.13
CA ALA A 253 3.26 5.79 -4.18
C ALA A 253 4.76 5.90 -3.92
N ALA A 254 5.24 7.04 -3.41
CA ALA A 254 6.65 7.21 -3.02
C ALA A 254 7.05 6.22 -1.91
N CYS A 255 6.20 5.99 -0.91
CA CYS A 255 6.46 4.99 0.13
C CYS A 255 6.60 3.58 -0.47
N ALA A 256 5.73 3.21 -1.41
CA ALA A 256 5.77 1.90 -2.05
C ALA A 256 7.04 1.72 -2.91
N LEU A 257 7.35 2.71 -3.76
CA LEU A 257 8.53 2.69 -4.62
C LEU A 257 9.83 2.67 -3.82
N LYS A 258 9.88 3.40 -2.70
CA LYS A 258 11.01 3.35 -1.77
C LYS A 258 11.24 1.95 -1.20
N CYS A 259 10.17 1.15 -1.04
CA CYS A 259 10.28 -0.23 -0.59
C CYS A 259 10.65 -1.23 -1.71
N MET A 260 10.18 -1.02 -2.93
CA MET A 260 10.39 -1.94 -4.06
C MET A 260 11.64 -1.63 -4.89
N GLY A 261 12.21 -0.44 -4.71
CA GLY A 261 13.12 0.16 -5.67
C GLY A 261 12.36 0.86 -6.79
N GLY A 262 12.94 1.93 -7.31
CA GLY A 262 12.31 2.82 -8.28
C GLY A 262 12.33 4.26 -7.80
N HIS A 263 11.76 5.14 -8.61
CA HIS A 263 11.83 6.58 -8.39
C HIS A 263 10.53 7.24 -8.77
N ILE A 264 10.14 8.25 -7.99
CA ILE A 264 9.03 9.14 -8.30
C ILE A 264 9.45 10.59 -8.10
N GLN A 265 8.98 11.43 -9.01
CA GLN A 265 9.03 12.88 -8.92
C GLN A 265 7.61 13.43 -8.84
N GLY A 266 7.44 14.45 -8.01
CA GLY A 266 6.20 15.18 -7.84
C GLY A 266 6.39 16.68 -8.09
N ARG A 267 5.39 17.36 -8.63
CA ARG A 267 5.32 18.83 -8.61
C ARG A 267 3.90 19.27 -8.30
N LEU A 268 3.72 20.09 -7.27
CA LEU A 268 2.39 20.53 -6.85
C LEU A 268 1.67 21.24 -8.00
N TRP A 269 0.40 20.88 -8.20
CA TRP A 269 -0.43 21.37 -9.29
C TRP A 269 -1.70 22.00 -8.71
N PRO A 270 -1.68 23.29 -8.32
CA PRO A 270 -2.87 23.98 -7.85
C PRO A 270 -3.92 24.07 -8.96
N ARG A 271 -5.17 23.75 -8.64
CA ARG A 271 -6.29 23.76 -9.59
C ARG A 271 -6.71 25.16 -9.99
N ASP A 272 -6.55 26.11 -9.08
CA ASP A 272 -6.99 27.49 -9.22
C ASP A 272 -6.09 28.45 -8.42
N ASP A 273 -6.35 29.75 -8.57
CA ASP A 273 -5.59 30.81 -7.90
C ASP A 273 -5.78 30.80 -6.36
N LYS A 274 -6.88 30.23 -5.86
CA LYS A 274 -7.15 30.12 -4.42
C LYS A 274 -6.24 29.06 -3.80
N GLU A 275 -6.15 27.87 -4.38
CA GLU A 275 -5.20 26.84 -3.95
C GLU A 275 -3.76 27.32 -4.10
N ARG A 276 -3.43 27.99 -5.20
CA ARG A 276 -2.10 28.57 -5.43
C ARG A 276 -1.75 29.56 -4.32
N ALA A 277 -2.64 30.50 -4.01
CA ALA A 277 -2.41 31.49 -2.95
C ALA A 277 -2.32 30.83 -1.57
N ALA A 278 -3.15 29.83 -1.27
CA ALA A 278 -3.10 29.09 -0.02
C ALA A 278 -1.80 28.31 0.16
N ALA A 279 -1.31 27.66 -0.91
CA ALA A 279 -0.05 26.94 -0.91
C ALA A 279 1.14 27.88 -0.71
N LEU A 280 1.21 28.98 -1.46
CA LEU A 280 2.26 29.99 -1.30
C LEU A 280 2.22 30.63 0.09
N GLY A 281 1.02 30.92 0.62
CA GLY A 281 0.83 31.46 1.97
C GLY A 281 1.30 30.52 3.07
N ARG A 282 1.32 29.19 2.83
CA ARG A 282 1.89 28.17 3.71
C ARG A 282 3.37 27.88 3.43
N GLY A 283 3.99 28.56 2.47
CA GLY A 283 5.42 28.46 2.17
C GLY A 283 5.80 27.33 1.21
N TYR A 284 4.85 26.73 0.49
CA TYR A 284 5.17 25.73 -0.53
C TYR A 284 5.80 26.38 -1.77
N ASP A 285 6.88 25.79 -2.27
CA ASP A 285 7.45 26.14 -3.58
C ASP A 285 6.76 25.34 -4.68
N LEU A 286 5.95 26.00 -5.48
CA LEU A 286 5.17 25.39 -6.56
C LEU A 286 6.00 25.03 -7.80
N ASN A 287 7.24 25.52 -7.91
CA ASN A 287 8.13 25.18 -9.02
C ASN A 287 9.07 24.02 -8.68
N LYS A 288 9.24 23.71 -7.39
CA LYS A 288 10.11 22.64 -6.92
C LYS A 288 9.64 21.29 -7.44
N ILE A 289 10.58 20.51 -7.98
CA ILE A 289 10.40 19.06 -8.15
C ILE A 289 10.67 18.42 -6.80
N LEU A 290 9.64 17.80 -6.24
CA LEU A 290 9.73 16.95 -5.06
C LEU A 290 10.27 15.59 -5.51
N LEU A 291 11.47 15.24 -5.04
CA LEU A 291 12.03 13.92 -5.26
C LEU A 291 11.44 12.91 -4.26
N MET A 292 11.77 11.62 -4.44
CA MET A 292 11.26 10.55 -3.58
C MET A 292 11.48 10.82 -2.08
N ASP A 293 12.65 11.36 -1.70
CA ASP A 293 12.96 11.71 -0.31
C ASP A 293 12.32 13.03 0.15
N ASP A 294 11.88 13.90 -0.76
CA ASP A 294 11.02 15.04 -0.38
C ASP A 294 9.60 14.56 -0.03
N LEU A 295 9.13 13.51 -0.71
CA LEU A 295 7.80 12.91 -0.50
C LEU A 295 7.76 11.99 0.72
N CYS A 296 8.82 11.20 0.92
CA CYS A 296 8.97 10.27 2.04
C CYS A 296 10.44 10.13 2.47
N LYS A 297 10.88 10.92 3.45
CA LYS A 297 12.27 10.93 3.93
C LYS A 297 12.61 9.84 4.97
N GLY A 298 11.66 8.98 5.31
CA GLY A 298 11.83 7.93 6.33
C GLY A 298 12.76 6.81 5.84
N ASP A 299 13.51 6.19 6.75
CA ASP A 299 14.40 5.06 6.44
C ASP A 299 13.72 3.71 6.72
N ASP A 300 12.74 3.69 7.63
CA ASP A 300 11.92 2.53 7.98
C ASP A 300 10.45 2.74 7.57
N VAL A 301 10.22 2.62 6.27
CA VAL A 301 8.91 2.75 5.64
C VAL A 301 8.26 1.37 5.49
N PHE A 302 6.97 1.30 5.82
CA PHE A 302 6.11 0.13 5.66
C PHE A 302 4.97 0.48 4.71
N PHE A 303 4.60 -0.46 3.84
CA PHE A 303 3.45 -0.30 2.95
C PHE A 303 2.67 -1.61 2.87
N ALA A 304 1.35 -1.49 2.82
CA ALA A 304 0.45 -2.61 2.55
C ALA A 304 -0.67 -2.16 1.62
N ALA A 305 -1.08 -3.05 0.71
CA ALA A 305 -2.27 -2.86 -0.10
C ALA A 305 -3.01 -4.18 -0.30
N THR A 306 -4.34 -4.11 -0.43
CA THR A 306 -5.20 -5.27 -0.72
C THR A 306 -6.14 -4.97 -1.88
N GLY A 307 -6.28 -5.91 -2.81
CA GLY A 307 -7.19 -5.78 -3.96
C GLY A 307 -8.66 -5.80 -3.55
N VAL A 308 -9.42 -4.77 -3.93
CA VAL A 308 -10.87 -4.71 -3.76
C VAL A 308 -11.55 -5.32 -4.99
N SER A 309 -11.15 -4.87 -6.18
CA SER A 309 -11.51 -5.48 -7.47
C SER A 309 -10.27 -5.95 -8.22
N ASP A 310 -10.44 -6.72 -9.29
CA ASP A 310 -9.30 -7.24 -10.03
C ASP A 310 -8.48 -6.12 -10.65
N GLY A 311 -7.17 -6.13 -10.44
CA GLY A 311 -6.22 -5.23 -11.07
C GLY A 311 -4.99 -5.98 -11.58
N ASP A 312 -4.04 -5.25 -12.18
CA ASP A 312 -2.79 -5.85 -12.66
C ASP A 312 -1.86 -6.27 -11.50
N LEU A 313 -1.95 -5.55 -10.37
CA LEU A 313 -1.13 -5.78 -9.18
C LEU A 313 -1.73 -6.85 -8.27
N LEU A 314 -3.01 -6.71 -7.93
CA LEU A 314 -3.70 -7.55 -6.94
C LEU A 314 -5.02 -8.06 -7.49
N ARG A 315 -5.34 -9.31 -7.14
CA ARG A 315 -6.68 -9.85 -7.36
C ARG A 315 -7.67 -9.22 -6.38
N GLY A 316 -8.88 -8.95 -6.85
CA GLY A 316 -9.95 -8.44 -5.99
C GLY A 316 -10.46 -9.49 -4.99
N VAL A 317 -11.31 -9.05 -4.07
CA VAL A 317 -11.94 -9.95 -3.10
C VAL A 317 -12.79 -11.00 -3.80
N ARG A 318 -12.76 -12.25 -3.31
CA ARG A 318 -13.69 -13.31 -3.74
C ARG A 318 -14.48 -13.83 -2.56
N TYR A 319 -15.80 -13.67 -2.61
CA TYR A 319 -16.71 -14.23 -1.63
C TYR A 319 -17.08 -15.66 -2.02
N HIS A 320 -17.03 -16.58 -1.07
CA HIS A 320 -17.43 -17.97 -1.27
C HIS A 320 -18.25 -18.46 -0.08
N SER A 321 -18.80 -19.68 -0.17
CA SER A 321 -19.54 -20.25 0.95
C SER A 321 -18.66 -20.31 2.20
N GLY A 322 -19.15 -19.72 3.30
CA GLY A 322 -18.47 -19.72 4.60
C GLY A 322 -17.27 -18.78 4.73
N GLY A 323 -16.98 -17.91 3.76
CA GLY A 323 -15.80 -17.04 3.84
C GLY A 323 -15.54 -16.13 2.64
N ALA A 324 -14.31 -15.64 2.59
CA ALA A 324 -13.78 -14.87 1.46
C ALA A 324 -12.28 -15.08 1.30
N SER A 325 -11.73 -14.75 0.13
CA SER A 325 -10.28 -14.64 -0.08
C SER A 325 -9.86 -13.24 -0.49
N THR A 326 -8.72 -12.79 0.02
CA THR A 326 -8.07 -11.52 -0.33
C THR A 326 -6.68 -11.76 -0.92
N ASN A 327 -6.22 -10.85 -1.76
CA ASN A 327 -4.86 -10.83 -2.27
C ASN A 327 -4.21 -9.48 -1.96
N SER A 328 -3.07 -9.53 -1.30
CA SER A 328 -2.42 -8.36 -0.71
C SER A 328 -0.94 -8.33 -1.05
N ILE A 329 -0.37 -7.14 -1.04
CA ILE A 329 1.08 -6.90 -1.08
C ILE A 329 1.50 -6.19 0.21
N VAL A 330 2.64 -6.59 0.75
CA VAL A 330 3.21 -6.03 1.98
C VAL A 330 4.70 -5.83 1.76
N MET A 331 5.22 -4.68 2.15
CA MET A 331 6.63 -4.34 1.93
C MET A 331 7.20 -3.49 3.06
N ARG A 332 8.52 -3.59 3.25
CA ARG A 332 9.28 -2.77 4.21
C ARG A 332 10.62 -2.35 3.63
N CYS A 333 10.82 -1.04 3.50
CA CYS A 333 12.00 -0.39 2.95
C CYS A 333 13.30 -0.93 3.54
N LYS A 334 13.45 -0.87 4.87
CA LYS A 334 14.68 -1.26 5.57
C LYS A 334 15.14 -2.70 5.31
N SER A 335 14.20 -3.60 5.00
CA SER A 335 14.50 -5.01 4.72
C SER A 335 14.55 -5.35 3.23
N GLY A 336 14.14 -4.43 2.34
CA GLY A 336 13.90 -4.69 0.92
C GLY A 336 12.90 -5.81 0.63
N THR A 337 12.19 -6.30 1.66
CA THR A 337 11.33 -7.48 1.54
C THR A 337 9.97 -7.08 1.01
N VAL A 338 9.56 -7.73 -0.08
CA VAL A 338 8.21 -7.65 -0.66
C VAL A 338 7.52 -9.00 -0.48
N ARG A 339 6.26 -9.00 -0.06
CA ARG A 339 5.44 -10.18 0.16
C ARG A 339 4.13 -10.05 -0.60
N PHE A 340 3.80 -11.08 -1.37
CA PHE A 340 2.45 -11.28 -1.85
C PHE A 340 1.77 -12.28 -0.93
N ILE A 341 0.59 -11.92 -0.42
CA ILE A 341 -0.16 -12.70 0.55
C ILE A 341 -1.52 -13.03 -0.06
N GLU A 342 -1.88 -14.31 0.00
CA GLU A 342 -3.22 -14.78 -0.31
C GLU A 342 -3.82 -15.33 0.98
N THR A 343 -4.92 -14.72 1.41
CA THR A 343 -5.54 -15.01 2.71
C THR A 343 -6.92 -15.58 2.51
N TYR A 344 -7.24 -16.67 3.23
CA TYR A 344 -8.57 -17.29 3.26
C TYR A 344 -9.25 -17.02 4.60
N HIS A 345 -10.25 -16.15 4.57
CA HIS A 345 -11.03 -15.71 5.72
C HIS A 345 -12.20 -16.67 5.96
N LYS A 346 -12.20 -17.41 7.08
CA LYS A 346 -13.27 -18.35 7.44
C LYS A 346 -14.21 -17.72 8.47
N TRP A 347 -15.47 -17.47 8.10
CA TRP A 347 -16.46 -16.87 9.02
C TRP A 347 -17.00 -17.84 10.06
N THR A 348 -16.86 -19.16 9.84
CA THR A 348 -17.29 -20.20 10.79
C THR A 348 -16.50 -20.22 12.10
N LYS A 349 -15.42 -19.44 12.20
CA LYS A 349 -14.64 -19.21 13.43
C LYS A 349 -14.46 -17.69 13.62
N PRO A 350 -15.49 -16.98 14.11
CA PRO A 350 -15.56 -15.52 14.04
C PRO A 350 -14.62 -14.79 15.03
N SER A 351 -14.10 -15.47 16.05
CA SER A 351 -13.20 -14.88 17.04
C SER A 351 -11.73 -15.23 16.76
N VAL A 352 -10.92 -14.20 16.53
CA VAL A 352 -9.45 -14.30 16.58
C VAL A 352 -9.03 -13.76 17.94
N THR A 353 -8.72 -14.64 18.88
CA THR A 353 -8.09 -14.28 20.14
C THR A 353 -6.62 -14.67 20.08
N ASN A 354 -5.75 -13.88 20.73
CA ASN A 354 -4.38 -14.34 20.99
C ASN A 354 -4.44 -15.65 21.79
N ILE A 355 -3.35 -16.42 21.74
CA ILE A 355 -3.16 -17.54 22.68
C ILE A 355 -3.31 -16.95 24.07
N SER A 356 -4.27 -17.44 24.86
CA SER A 356 -4.39 -17.00 26.24
C SER A 356 -3.10 -17.41 26.96
N LEU A 357 -2.44 -16.43 27.56
CA LEU A 357 -1.36 -16.67 28.52
C LEU A 357 -2.02 -17.06 29.85
N ASP A 358 -2.84 -18.10 29.85
CA ASP A 358 -3.29 -18.69 31.09
C ASP A 358 -2.09 -19.49 31.60
N GLU A 359 -1.35 -18.90 32.55
CA GLU A 359 -0.43 -19.67 33.37
C GLU A 359 -1.21 -20.83 33.99
N ASP A 360 -0.68 -22.04 33.78
CA ASP A 360 -1.07 -23.22 34.54
C ASP A 360 -1.05 -22.87 36.03
N SER A 361 -2.23 -22.61 36.60
CA SER A 361 -2.43 -22.70 38.04
C SER A 361 -2.44 -24.17 38.40
N ASP A 362 -1.24 -24.72 38.46
CA ASP A 362 -0.97 -26.09 38.84
C ASP A 362 -1.45 -26.30 40.29
N GLY A 363 -2.59 -26.99 40.41
CA GLY A 363 -2.73 -28.12 41.33
C GLY A 363 -2.30 -27.95 42.80
N GLY A 364 -2.70 -26.88 43.48
CA GLY A 364 -2.62 -26.76 44.94
C GLY A 364 -3.90 -27.27 45.63
N GLY A 365 -3.90 -28.53 46.06
CA GLY A 365 -5.08 -29.21 46.62
C GLY A 365 -5.70 -28.60 47.89
N GLY A 366 -7.02 -28.78 48.03
CA GLY A 366 -7.78 -28.52 49.26
C GLY A 366 -9.18 -29.10 49.19
N LYS A 367 -9.36 -30.31 49.74
CA LYS A 367 -10.65 -31.00 49.92
C LYS A 367 -11.58 -30.26 50.88
N GLY A 368 -12.88 -30.33 50.59
CA GLY A 368 -14.00 -30.24 51.54
C GLY A 368 -15.20 -29.53 50.89
N GLY A 369 -16.41 -30.06 50.77
CA GLY A 369 -17.04 -31.27 51.27
C GLY A 369 -18.53 -30.96 51.53
N GLY A 370 -19.45 -31.69 50.88
CA GLY A 370 -20.75 -32.06 51.46
C GLY A 370 -22.03 -31.26 51.13
N GLY A 371 -22.97 -31.95 50.44
CA GLY A 371 -24.45 -31.89 50.62
C GLY A 371 -25.19 -30.72 49.93
N GLY A 372 -26.36 -30.87 49.29
CA GLY A 372 -27.34 -31.93 49.17
C GLY A 372 -28.76 -31.33 49.02
N GLY A 373 -29.55 -31.81 48.05
CA GLY A 373 -31.00 -31.54 47.86
C GLY A 373 -31.31 -30.34 46.94
N GLY A 374 -32.22 -30.35 45.98
CA GLY A 374 -33.34 -31.25 45.65
C GLY A 374 -34.52 -30.37 45.17
N GLY A 375 -35.05 -30.57 43.97
CA GLY A 375 -36.25 -29.84 43.51
C GLY A 375 -36.56 -29.98 42.02
N LYS A 376 -37.61 -30.76 41.70
CA LYS A 376 -38.17 -31.04 40.37
C LYS A 376 -39.14 -29.95 39.88
N GLY A 377 -39.33 -29.91 38.55
CA GLY A 377 -40.49 -29.32 37.85
C GLY A 377 -40.05 -28.33 36.77
N GLY A 378 -40.41 -28.44 35.49
CA GLY A 378 -41.38 -29.26 34.78
C GLY A 378 -41.31 -28.98 33.26
N SER A 379 -41.85 -29.92 32.47
CA SER A 379 -42.35 -29.90 31.08
C SER A 379 -42.24 -28.59 30.27
N GLY A 380 -41.92 -28.54 28.98
CA GLY A 380 -42.02 -29.50 27.88
C GLY A 380 -42.34 -28.71 26.60
N GLY A 381 -41.73 -29.06 25.46
CA GLY A 381 -42.00 -28.34 24.19
C GLY A 381 -40.91 -28.55 23.15
N GLY A 382 -40.79 -29.79 22.66
CA GLY A 382 -39.89 -30.12 21.55
C GLY A 382 -40.46 -29.67 20.20
N HIS A 383 -39.62 -29.06 19.37
CA HIS A 383 -39.82 -29.04 17.92
C HIS A 383 -38.70 -29.83 17.26
N ARG A 384 -39.09 -31.02 16.80
CA ARG A 384 -38.31 -31.91 15.93
C ARG A 384 -38.26 -31.28 14.53
N TYR A 385 -37.08 -30.98 14.02
CA TYR A 385 -36.85 -30.92 12.57
C TYR A 385 -36.41 -32.32 12.10
N GLY A 386 -37.20 -32.87 11.19
CA GLY A 386 -37.01 -34.18 10.58
C GLY A 386 -35.74 -34.26 9.72
N GLY A 387 -35.23 -35.48 9.59
CA GLY A 387 -34.01 -35.78 8.87
C GLY A 387 -34.13 -35.83 7.34
N ALA A 388 -33.02 -35.45 6.71
CA ALA A 388 -32.40 -35.91 5.45
C ALA A 388 -33.19 -35.79 4.12
N PRO A 389 -32.50 -35.41 3.04
CA PRO A 389 -31.70 -36.43 2.35
C PRO A 389 -30.27 -36.00 2.02
N SER A 390 -29.39 -36.99 2.12
CA SER A 390 -28.04 -37.01 1.55
C SER A 390 -28.09 -36.81 0.04
N GLY A 391 -27.83 -35.57 -0.41
CA GLY A 391 -27.56 -35.24 -1.81
C GLY A 391 -26.09 -34.88 -1.96
N ARG A 392 -25.31 -35.78 -2.56
CA ARG A 392 -23.94 -35.51 -2.99
C ARG A 392 -23.98 -34.49 -4.13
N GLY A 393 -23.79 -33.22 -3.81
CA GLY A 393 -23.33 -32.20 -4.74
C GLY A 393 -21.84 -32.01 -4.51
N ALA A 394 -21.02 -32.41 -5.48
CA ALA A 394 -19.58 -32.16 -5.51
C ALA A 394 -19.31 -30.65 -5.61
N GLY A 395 -19.47 -29.93 -4.50
CA GLY A 395 -18.80 -28.65 -4.32
C GLY A 395 -17.32 -28.94 -4.25
N GLN A 396 -16.57 -28.52 -5.26
CA GLN A 396 -15.12 -28.49 -5.19
C GLN A 396 -14.73 -27.87 -3.85
N ARG A 397 -14.11 -28.69 -2.99
CA ARG A 397 -13.42 -28.17 -1.82
C ARG A 397 -12.36 -27.20 -2.36
N PRO A 398 -12.18 -26.02 -1.73
CA PRO A 398 -11.02 -25.21 -2.05
C PRO A 398 -9.75 -26.07 -1.85
N PRO A 399 -8.63 -25.79 -2.54
CA PRO A 399 -7.42 -26.62 -2.52
C PRO A 399 -6.73 -26.81 -1.15
N TRP A 400 -7.38 -26.49 -0.02
CA TRP A 400 -6.89 -26.61 1.35
C TRP A 400 -8.01 -26.93 2.35
#